data_AF-A0A355FU36-F1
#
_entry.id   AF-A0A355FU36-F1
#
_cell.length_a   1.000
_cell.length_b   1.000
_cell.length_c   1.000
_cell.angle_alpha   90.00
_cell.angle_beta   90.00
_cell.angle_gamma   90.00
#
_symmetry.space_group_name_H-M   'P 1'
#
loop_
_entity.id
_entity.type
_entity.pdbx_description
1 polymer ?
#
loop_
_entity_poly.entity_id
_entity_poly.type
_entity_poly.pdbx_seq_one_letter_code
_entity_poly.pdbx_strand_id
1 'polypeptide(L)'
;VGNSDLTGMTTYRIYASVTSSTDFVGAVYGSAPEEIHISSTTSFFQHPAGGSFGTDLNAFFLGILPDLNYDSWLTIGLDLAPSDVDEEGISSIGLTSELAAFETGADFVLNSEVGGSWFVLPGSTNGYPDGNLRVLLAQVTTGGLLSGELNLQCFIAGNPFDEQLVTYEFGAGAPGCIDSEACNYDPEANSDDGSCSFAEEGYGCDGTCLLDTDGDGICDPFEVAGCEDPLSCNYAVGVTDAEECMYAVEGYDCFGTCILDADEDGVCDAFEVPGCSDMEACNFDASATDEDGTCEYPALYFDCNAECIQDSDGDGVCDELEFPGCTNEEADNYFPAATDDDGSCFFSGCMDMAACNYNSMADTPTDCTYPEPGYDCDGVCLEDVDADGVCDSFEVLGCTNPLAENFNTEATDDNGLCLVLPPSYCGEGTTWDDVSGQCISDGTGEGSGNGGVGGYGGECFGDFDADGERGTADLLMWLAVYGSSCE
;
A
#
# COMPACT_ATOMS: atom_id res chain seq x y z
N VAL A 1 72.86 16.98 -76.30
CA VAL A 1 73.44 15.80 -76.99
C VAL A 1 72.33 14.79 -76.97
N GLY A 2 71.68 14.63 -78.12
CA GLY A 2 70.27 14.32 -78.20
C GLY A 2 69.64 15.07 -79.36
N ASN A 3 68.70 14.45 -80.09
CA ASN A 3 67.95 15.08 -81.18
C ASN A 3 66.56 15.59 -80.72
N SER A 4 66.17 15.33 -79.47
CA SER A 4 64.89 15.74 -78.90
C SER A 4 65.06 16.89 -77.91
N ASP A 5 64.12 17.85 -77.90
CA ASP A 5 64.05 18.91 -76.89
C ASP A 5 63.19 18.44 -75.71
N LEU A 6 63.83 18.21 -74.57
CA LEU A 6 63.20 17.77 -73.32
C LEU A 6 63.09 18.91 -72.28
N THR A 7 63.29 20.16 -72.71
CA THR A 7 63.28 21.31 -71.80
C THR A 7 61.93 21.41 -71.09
N GLY A 8 61.94 21.41 -69.75
CA GLY A 8 60.73 21.50 -68.92
C GLY A 8 60.01 20.18 -68.67
N MET A 9 60.54 19.05 -69.18
CA MET A 9 60.03 17.72 -68.83
C MET A 9 60.70 17.17 -67.58
N THR A 10 59.97 16.35 -66.83
CA THR A 10 60.44 15.61 -65.66
C THR A 10 60.23 14.12 -65.89
N THR A 11 61.25 13.31 -65.59
CA THR A 11 61.17 11.85 -65.61
C THR A 11 60.81 11.35 -64.22
N TYR A 12 59.69 10.64 -64.13
CA TYR A 12 59.19 9.98 -62.95
C TYR A 12 59.49 8.48 -63.03
N ARG A 13 59.79 7.88 -61.88
CA ARG A 13 59.86 6.44 -61.70
C ARG A 13 58.81 6.02 -60.69
N ILE A 14 57.88 5.18 -61.13
CA ILE A 14 56.75 4.72 -60.33
C ILE A 14 57.13 3.39 -59.70
N TYR A 15 57.00 3.30 -58.37
CA TYR A 15 57.39 2.13 -57.60
C TYR A 15 56.22 1.60 -56.77
N ALA A 16 56.05 0.28 -56.73
CA ALA A 16 55.31 -0.39 -55.67
C ALA A 16 56.19 -0.48 -54.43
N SER A 17 55.71 0.00 -53.28
CA SER A 17 56.40 -0.22 -51.99
C SER A 17 55.81 -1.46 -51.33
N VAL A 18 56.66 -2.40 -50.95
CA VAL A 18 56.24 -3.65 -50.28
C VAL A 18 56.75 -3.68 -48.84
N THR A 19 56.20 -4.59 -48.04
CA THR A 19 56.49 -4.65 -46.60
C THR A 19 57.65 -5.57 -46.25
N SER A 20 57.95 -6.55 -47.11
CA SER A 20 59.02 -7.52 -46.91
C SER A 20 59.88 -7.67 -48.16
N SER A 21 61.17 -7.96 -47.96
CA SER A 21 62.10 -8.27 -49.07
C SER A 21 61.77 -9.60 -49.78
N THR A 22 60.85 -10.38 -49.21
CA THR A 22 60.38 -11.66 -49.78
C THR A 22 59.07 -11.51 -50.54
N ASP A 23 58.41 -10.36 -50.48
CA ASP A 23 57.17 -10.14 -51.23
C ASP A 23 57.49 -10.06 -52.73
N PHE A 24 56.56 -10.51 -53.56
CA PHE A 24 56.76 -10.58 -55.01
C PHE A 24 55.62 -9.87 -55.73
N VAL A 25 55.94 -8.85 -56.53
CA VAL A 25 54.97 -8.21 -57.43
C VAL A 25 54.95 -8.97 -58.74
N GLY A 26 53.82 -9.60 -59.05
CA GLY A 26 53.70 -10.50 -60.19
C GLY A 26 53.03 -9.89 -61.40
N ALA A 27 52.05 -9.02 -61.19
CA ALA A 27 51.28 -8.44 -62.27
C ALA A 27 50.76 -7.06 -61.94
N VAL A 28 50.57 -6.26 -62.99
CA VAL A 28 49.68 -5.11 -63.00
C VAL A 28 48.55 -5.45 -63.95
N TYR A 29 47.31 -5.20 -63.52
CA TYR A 29 46.13 -5.64 -64.26
C TYR A 29 45.03 -4.59 -64.21
N GLY A 30 44.11 -4.64 -65.15
CA GLY A 30 42.96 -3.73 -65.16
C GLY A 30 41.89 -4.17 -66.14
N SER A 31 40.69 -3.61 -65.97
CA SER A 31 39.51 -3.90 -66.78
C SER A 31 38.48 -2.77 -66.65
N ALA A 32 37.39 -2.80 -67.40
CA ALA A 32 36.32 -1.81 -67.27
C ALA A 32 35.81 -1.56 -65.82
N PRO A 33 35.60 -2.59 -64.96
CA PRO A 33 35.21 -2.36 -63.56
C PRO A 33 36.36 -1.99 -62.62
N GLU A 34 37.61 -2.22 -63.03
CA GLU A 34 38.82 -1.99 -62.25
C GLU A 34 39.84 -1.30 -63.17
N GLU A 35 39.51 -0.08 -63.57
CA GLU A 35 40.29 0.71 -64.54
C GLU A 35 41.67 1.00 -63.96
N ILE A 36 42.70 0.92 -64.81
CA ILE A 36 44.02 1.46 -64.46
C ILE A 36 44.42 2.51 -65.47
N HIS A 37 45.11 3.54 -65.00
CA HIS A 37 45.62 4.57 -65.87
C HIS A 37 46.92 5.19 -65.35
N ILE A 38 47.75 5.66 -66.28
CA ILE A 38 48.88 6.55 -66.02
C ILE A 38 48.70 7.73 -66.95
N SER A 39 48.40 8.88 -66.36
CA SER A 39 47.98 10.09 -67.05
C SER A 39 48.88 11.27 -66.78
N SER A 40 48.99 12.15 -67.76
CA SER A 40 49.63 13.46 -67.58
C SER A 40 48.73 14.57 -68.08
N THR A 41 48.83 15.75 -67.47
CA THR A 41 48.18 16.96 -68.01
C THR A 41 48.75 17.40 -69.36
N THR A 42 49.84 16.77 -69.82
CA THR A 42 50.44 16.94 -71.16
C THR A 42 50.76 15.56 -71.75
N SER A 43 51.51 15.46 -72.85
CA SER A 43 51.91 14.17 -73.44
C SER A 43 53.09 13.51 -72.71
N PHE A 44 53.22 12.19 -72.85
CA PHE A 44 54.42 11.45 -72.52
C PHE A 44 55.46 11.53 -73.64
N PHE A 45 56.73 11.61 -73.27
CA PHE A 45 57.83 11.53 -74.23
C PHE A 45 58.09 10.06 -74.58
N GLN A 46 58.03 9.76 -75.88
CA GLN A 46 58.35 8.46 -76.46
C GLN A 46 59.46 8.58 -77.50
N HIS A 47 60.49 7.76 -77.36
CA HIS A 47 61.65 7.74 -78.21
C HIS A 47 61.46 6.71 -79.34
N PRO A 48 61.73 7.03 -80.62
CA PRO A 48 61.51 6.10 -81.75
C PRO A 48 62.32 4.80 -81.74
N ALA A 49 63.35 4.71 -80.91
CA ALA A 49 64.18 3.53 -80.69
C ALA A 49 63.94 2.87 -79.32
N GLY A 50 62.89 3.31 -78.62
CA GLY A 50 62.40 2.74 -77.37
C GLY A 50 61.41 1.61 -77.60
N GLY A 51 60.64 1.31 -76.58
CA GLY A 51 59.58 0.31 -76.62
C GLY A 51 58.69 0.38 -75.38
N SER A 52 57.58 -0.35 -75.41
CA SER A 52 56.53 -0.22 -74.39
C SER A 52 56.90 -0.82 -73.05
N PHE A 53 57.89 -1.71 -73.02
CA PHE A 53 58.39 -2.30 -71.79
C PHE A 53 59.88 -2.02 -71.59
N GLY A 54 60.31 -1.91 -70.33
CA GLY A 54 61.73 -1.77 -69.99
C GLY A 54 62.59 -2.91 -70.54
N THR A 55 62.01 -4.09 -70.74
CA THR A 55 62.65 -5.25 -71.41
C THR A 55 63.09 -4.96 -72.86
N ASP A 56 62.42 -4.05 -73.56
CA ASP A 56 62.73 -3.73 -74.96
C ASP A 56 63.97 -2.82 -75.08
N LEU A 57 64.43 -2.23 -73.98
CA LEU A 57 65.57 -1.34 -73.97
C LEU A 57 66.89 -2.13 -73.95
N ASN A 58 67.76 -1.81 -74.92
CA ASN A 58 69.09 -2.37 -75.00
C ASN A 58 70.14 -1.36 -74.50
N ALA A 59 70.92 -1.79 -73.50
CA ALA A 59 71.98 -0.99 -72.87
C ALA A 59 72.97 -0.36 -73.88
N PHE A 60 73.23 -1.03 -75.00
CA PHE A 60 74.12 -0.50 -76.05
C PHE A 60 73.60 0.81 -76.65
N PHE A 61 72.29 0.95 -76.86
CA PHE A 61 71.71 2.14 -77.47
C PHE A 61 71.66 3.34 -76.51
N LEU A 62 71.57 3.12 -75.19
CA LEU A 62 71.54 4.19 -74.19
C LEU A 62 72.82 5.07 -74.18
N GLY A 63 73.97 4.48 -74.51
CA GLY A 63 75.24 5.20 -74.60
C GLY A 63 75.44 6.01 -75.90
N ILE A 64 74.66 5.69 -76.94
CA ILE A 64 74.78 6.28 -78.29
C ILE A 64 73.61 7.25 -78.58
N LEU A 65 72.46 7.02 -77.95
CA LEU A 65 71.24 7.82 -78.01
C LEU A 65 70.88 8.29 -76.60
N PRO A 66 71.47 9.40 -76.10
CA PRO A 66 71.27 9.82 -74.71
C PRO A 66 69.81 10.12 -74.35
N ASP A 67 69.01 10.57 -75.32
CA ASP A 67 67.58 10.89 -75.11
C ASP A 67 66.75 9.64 -74.83
N LEU A 68 67.21 8.45 -75.25
CA LEU A 68 66.55 7.17 -74.98
C LEU A 68 66.49 6.86 -73.47
N ASN A 69 67.37 7.44 -72.65
CA ASN A 69 67.30 7.26 -71.20
C ASN A 69 66.03 7.85 -70.57
N TYR A 70 65.35 8.75 -71.28
CA TYR A 70 64.13 9.43 -70.81
C TYR A 70 62.87 8.88 -71.46
N ASP A 71 62.98 7.82 -72.26
CA ASP A 71 61.82 7.12 -72.85
C ASP A 71 60.81 6.67 -71.79
N SER A 72 59.53 6.60 -72.16
CA SER A 72 58.43 6.23 -71.24
C SER A 72 57.99 4.78 -71.48
N TRP A 73 58.08 3.94 -70.47
CA TRP A 73 57.85 2.50 -70.59
C TRP A 73 57.34 1.90 -69.28
N LEU A 74 56.67 0.75 -69.41
CA LEU A 74 56.12 -0.03 -68.30
C LEU A 74 57.08 -1.17 -67.91
N THR A 75 56.99 -1.65 -66.68
CA THR A 75 57.86 -2.74 -66.21
C THR A 75 57.33 -3.45 -64.97
N ILE A 76 58.04 -4.50 -64.57
CA ILE A 76 58.05 -5.05 -63.22
C ILE A 76 59.53 -5.33 -62.87
N GLY A 77 60.10 -4.40 -62.10
CA GLY A 77 61.47 -4.44 -61.55
C GLY A 77 62.63 -4.38 -62.54
N LEU A 78 62.38 -4.33 -63.85
CA LEU A 78 63.43 -4.20 -64.87
C LEU A 78 63.62 -2.75 -65.31
N ASP A 79 64.87 -2.31 -65.38
CA ASP A 79 65.27 -1.05 -66.00
C ASP A 79 65.64 -1.20 -67.50
N LEU A 80 65.95 -2.42 -67.92
CA LEU A 80 66.48 -2.80 -69.24
C LEU A 80 66.08 -4.25 -69.57
N ALA A 81 66.46 -4.73 -70.76
CA ALA A 81 66.44 -6.16 -71.08
C ALA A 81 67.10 -7.00 -69.97
N PRO A 82 66.53 -8.17 -69.61
CA PRO A 82 67.07 -9.07 -68.57
C PRO A 82 68.57 -9.31 -68.71
N SER A 83 69.30 -9.14 -67.61
CA SER A 83 70.76 -9.20 -67.56
C SER A 83 71.28 -10.33 -66.68
N ASP A 84 70.45 -10.83 -65.76
CA ASP A 84 70.73 -11.98 -64.90
C ASP A 84 69.97 -13.25 -65.34
N VAL A 85 70.48 -14.41 -64.91
CA VAL A 85 69.96 -15.73 -65.33
C VAL A 85 68.56 -16.05 -64.81
N ASP A 86 68.13 -15.36 -63.75
CA ASP A 86 66.85 -15.56 -63.08
C ASP A 86 65.88 -14.37 -63.30
N GLU A 87 66.25 -13.40 -64.14
CA GLU A 87 65.36 -12.32 -64.58
C GLU A 87 64.54 -12.75 -65.80
N GLU A 88 63.26 -12.35 -65.84
CA GLU A 88 62.39 -12.60 -66.99
C GLU A 88 61.88 -11.30 -67.60
N GLY A 89 61.79 -11.28 -68.93
CA GLY A 89 61.20 -10.17 -69.67
C GLY A 89 59.70 -10.03 -69.39
N ILE A 90 59.20 -8.79 -69.49
CA ILE A 90 57.79 -8.51 -69.21
C ILE A 90 56.89 -9.16 -70.27
N SER A 91 55.93 -9.95 -69.81
CA SER A 91 54.87 -10.52 -70.64
C SER A 91 53.61 -9.69 -70.54
N SER A 92 52.80 -9.62 -71.60
CA SER A 92 51.55 -8.88 -71.58
C SER A 92 50.42 -9.60 -72.32
N ILE A 93 49.19 -9.39 -71.87
CA ILE A 93 47.97 -9.88 -72.52
C ILE A 93 46.91 -8.78 -72.51
N GLY A 94 46.20 -8.60 -73.62
CA GLY A 94 45.05 -7.68 -73.69
C GLY A 94 45.40 -6.18 -73.68
N LEU A 95 46.64 -5.79 -73.99
CA LEU A 95 47.11 -4.39 -73.94
C LEU A 95 47.45 -3.77 -75.32
N THR A 96 47.10 -4.42 -76.42
CA THR A 96 47.63 -4.05 -77.76
C THR A 96 47.24 -2.63 -78.18
N SER A 97 46.00 -2.20 -77.93
CA SER A 97 45.52 -0.86 -78.28
C SER A 97 46.09 0.21 -77.35
N GLU A 98 46.20 -0.12 -76.08
CA GLU A 98 46.59 0.76 -74.99
C GLU A 98 48.09 1.09 -75.10
N LEU A 99 48.93 0.07 -75.33
CA LEU A 99 50.36 0.27 -75.58
C LEU A 99 50.58 1.04 -76.88
N ALA A 100 49.83 0.75 -77.95
CA ALA A 100 49.96 1.49 -79.20
C ALA A 100 49.61 2.98 -79.05
N ALA A 101 48.64 3.33 -78.21
CA ALA A 101 48.33 4.72 -77.87
C ALA A 101 49.43 5.35 -77.01
N PHE A 102 49.91 4.64 -76.00
CA PHE A 102 50.99 5.07 -75.11
C PHE A 102 52.29 5.37 -75.88
N GLU A 103 52.66 4.54 -76.86
CA GLU A 103 53.82 4.76 -77.76
C GLU A 103 53.69 6.01 -78.64
N THR A 104 52.50 6.60 -78.76
CA THR A 104 52.30 7.89 -79.44
C THR A 104 52.36 9.10 -78.49
N GLY A 105 52.67 8.88 -77.21
CA GLY A 105 52.73 9.90 -76.17
C GLY A 105 51.38 10.22 -75.51
N ALA A 106 50.35 9.40 -75.75
CA ALA A 106 49.08 9.50 -75.04
C ALA A 106 49.16 8.85 -73.65
N ASP A 107 48.15 9.10 -72.82
CA ASP A 107 47.99 8.43 -71.54
C ASP A 107 47.87 6.91 -71.73
N PHE A 108 48.41 6.15 -70.78
CA PHE A 108 48.12 4.72 -70.71
C PHE A 108 46.81 4.55 -69.94
N VAL A 109 45.77 4.01 -70.59
CA VAL A 109 44.46 3.78 -69.96
C VAL A 109 43.98 2.39 -70.35
N LEU A 110 43.70 1.55 -69.35
CA LEU A 110 43.17 0.21 -69.54
C LEU A 110 41.83 0.07 -68.83
N ASN A 111 40.76 0.21 -69.62
CA ASN A 111 39.36 0.09 -69.19
C ASN A 111 38.54 -0.77 -70.15
N SER A 112 39.19 -1.68 -70.87
CA SER A 112 38.51 -2.56 -71.81
C SER A 112 37.64 -3.59 -71.06
N GLU A 113 36.54 -4.01 -71.68
CA GLU A 113 35.64 -5.02 -71.09
C GLU A 113 36.32 -6.39 -70.89
N VAL A 114 37.30 -6.72 -71.75
CA VAL A 114 38.07 -7.97 -71.65
C VAL A 114 39.13 -7.89 -70.55
N GLY A 115 39.59 -6.67 -70.23
CA GLY A 115 40.72 -6.43 -69.36
C GLY A 115 42.06 -6.79 -70.00
N GLY A 116 43.12 -6.51 -69.26
CA GLY A 116 44.49 -6.81 -69.67
C GLY A 116 45.44 -6.81 -68.49
N SER A 117 46.67 -7.27 -68.73
CA SER A 117 47.71 -7.30 -67.71
C SER A 117 49.09 -7.36 -68.34
N TRP A 118 50.07 -6.76 -67.67
CA TRP A 118 51.48 -7.09 -67.85
C TRP A 118 52.02 -7.74 -66.58
N PHE A 119 52.84 -8.76 -66.75
CA PHE A 119 53.21 -9.67 -65.65
C PHE A 119 54.56 -10.34 -65.87
N VAL A 120 55.08 -10.90 -64.79
CA VAL A 120 56.25 -11.76 -64.70
C VAL A 120 55.86 -13.04 -63.95
N LEU A 121 56.55 -14.15 -64.21
CA LEU A 121 56.18 -15.42 -63.59
C LEU A 121 56.72 -15.52 -62.15
N PRO A 122 55.97 -16.12 -61.20
CA PRO A 122 56.46 -16.32 -59.85
C PRO A 122 57.83 -17.00 -59.82
N GLY A 123 58.80 -16.35 -59.18
CA GLY A 123 60.18 -16.82 -59.07
C GLY A 123 61.22 -16.00 -59.84
N SER A 124 60.81 -15.12 -60.76
CA SER A 124 61.74 -14.21 -61.45
C SER A 124 62.32 -13.18 -60.49
N THR A 125 63.65 -12.96 -60.52
CA THR A 125 64.29 -12.06 -59.54
C THR A 125 63.81 -10.62 -59.63
N ASN A 126 63.38 -10.16 -60.81
CA ASN A 126 62.86 -8.81 -61.04
C ASN A 126 61.45 -8.56 -60.46
N GLY A 127 60.72 -9.59 -60.01
CA GLY A 127 59.47 -9.40 -59.27
C GLY A 127 59.68 -9.11 -57.79
N TYR A 128 60.88 -9.34 -57.25
CA TYR A 128 61.22 -9.05 -55.85
C TYR A 128 61.70 -7.61 -55.69
N PRO A 129 61.50 -7.00 -54.51
CA PRO A 129 61.86 -5.61 -54.27
C PRO A 129 63.37 -5.36 -54.21
N ASP A 130 63.76 -4.13 -54.56
CA ASP A 130 65.10 -3.60 -54.38
C ASP A 130 65.50 -3.49 -52.89
N GLY A 131 66.74 -3.05 -52.63
CA GLY A 131 67.24 -2.84 -51.27
C GLY A 131 66.48 -1.80 -50.43
N ASN A 132 65.55 -1.05 -51.04
CA ASN A 132 64.67 -0.09 -50.37
C ASN A 132 63.23 -0.61 -50.24
N LEU A 133 62.99 -1.92 -50.44
CA LEU A 133 61.67 -2.54 -50.42
C LEU A 133 60.71 -2.02 -51.51
N ARG A 134 61.22 -1.76 -52.72
CA ARG A 134 60.41 -1.26 -53.83
C ARG A 134 60.60 -2.06 -55.11
N VAL A 135 59.51 -2.25 -55.85
CA VAL A 135 59.53 -2.83 -57.22
C VAL A 135 59.18 -1.72 -58.21
N LEU A 136 60.02 -1.51 -59.22
CA LEU A 136 59.76 -0.53 -60.28
C LEU A 136 58.58 -1.01 -61.13
N LEU A 137 57.62 -0.12 -61.44
CA LEU A 137 56.43 -0.42 -62.24
C LEU A 137 56.41 0.31 -63.59
N ALA A 138 56.99 1.50 -63.65
CA ALA A 138 57.10 2.27 -64.88
C ALA A 138 58.13 3.39 -64.74
N GLN A 139 58.65 3.82 -65.88
CA GLN A 139 59.33 5.11 -66.03
C GLN A 139 58.53 5.94 -67.03
N VAL A 140 58.21 7.18 -66.69
CA VAL A 140 57.46 8.07 -67.57
C VAL A 140 58.06 9.47 -67.56
N THR A 141 58.15 10.09 -68.72
CA THR A 141 58.69 11.45 -68.86
C THR A 141 57.63 12.37 -69.43
N THR A 142 57.32 13.46 -68.73
CA THR A 142 56.29 14.41 -69.16
C THR A 142 56.58 15.83 -68.67
N GLY A 143 56.04 16.85 -69.36
CA GLY A 143 56.10 18.24 -68.94
C GLY A 143 54.93 18.68 -68.05
N GLY A 144 53.98 17.77 -67.81
CA GLY A 144 52.76 18.00 -67.02
C GLY A 144 52.83 17.42 -65.61
N LEU A 145 51.70 17.51 -64.91
CA LEU A 145 51.50 16.83 -63.63
C LEU A 145 51.11 15.38 -63.92
N LEU A 146 51.78 14.45 -63.23
CA LEU A 146 51.52 13.01 -63.32
C LEU A 146 50.42 12.62 -62.33
N SER A 147 49.48 11.80 -62.77
CA SER A 147 48.50 11.11 -61.93
C SER A 147 48.22 9.71 -62.47
N GLY A 148 47.67 8.82 -61.66
CA GLY A 148 47.34 7.47 -62.10
C GLY A 148 46.78 6.60 -61.00
N GLU A 149 46.23 5.47 -61.42
CA GLU A 149 45.72 4.39 -60.59
C GLU A 149 46.22 3.07 -61.19
N LEU A 150 46.79 2.19 -60.36
CA LEU A 150 47.28 0.88 -60.76
C LEU A 150 46.79 -0.20 -59.81
N ASN A 151 46.27 -1.29 -60.36
CA ASN A 151 45.93 -2.50 -59.61
C ASN A 151 47.07 -3.50 -59.72
N LEU A 152 47.58 -3.92 -58.57
CA LEU A 152 48.76 -4.79 -58.45
C LEU A 152 48.37 -6.14 -57.88
N GLN A 153 48.96 -7.19 -58.43
CA GLN A 153 49.00 -8.52 -57.83
C GLN A 153 50.33 -8.72 -57.12
N CYS A 154 50.27 -8.98 -55.82
CA CYS A 154 51.42 -9.27 -54.99
C CYS A 154 51.28 -10.65 -54.32
N PHE A 155 52.33 -11.46 -54.33
CA PHE A 155 52.40 -12.72 -53.60
C PHE A 155 53.18 -12.51 -52.30
N ILE A 156 52.52 -12.71 -51.16
CA ILE A 156 53.11 -12.50 -49.85
C ILE A 156 54.17 -13.56 -49.58
N ALA A 157 55.37 -13.10 -49.19
CA ALA A 157 56.55 -13.95 -49.07
C ALA A 157 56.86 -14.81 -50.32
N GLY A 158 56.43 -14.36 -51.51
CA GLY A 158 56.68 -15.03 -52.78
C GLY A 158 55.86 -16.33 -52.96
N ASN A 159 54.86 -16.57 -52.12
CA ASN A 159 54.00 -17.74 -52.21
C ASN A 159 52.89 -17.52 -53.25
N PRO A 160 52.88 -18.24 -54.39
CA PRO A 160 51.87 -18.04 -55.45
C PRO A 160 50.44 -18.41 -55.04
N PHE A 161 50.25 -19.01 -53.86
CA PHE A 161 48.93 -19.31 -53.30
C PHE A 161 48.43 -18.26 -52.30
N ASP A 162 49.26 -17.25 -51.98
CA ASP A 162 48.94 -16.18 -51.04
C ASP A 162 49.00 -14.83 -51.78
N GLU A 163 48.01 -14.62 -52.65
CA GLU A 163 47.91 -13.43 -53.49
C GLU A 163 47.11 -12.31 -52.80
N GLN A 164 47.59 -11.08 -52.99
CA GLN A 164 46.90 -9.85 -52.64
C GLN A 164 46.73 -9.00 -53.88
N LEU A 165 45.51 -8.52 -54.06
CA LEU A 165 45.09 -7.63 -55.12
C LEU A 165 44.83 -6.26 -54.50
N VAL A 166 45.58 -5.25 -54.91
CA VAL A 166 45.52 -3.92 -54.29
C VAL A 166 45.54 -2.83 -55.36
N THR A 167 44.61 -1.89 -55.23
CA THR A 167 44.55 -0.66 -56.03
C THR A 167 45.35 0.43 -55.34
N TYR A 168 46.23 1.09 -56.10
CA TYR A 168 47.00 2.23 -55.63
C TYR A 168 46.80 3.42 -56.55
N GLU A 169 46.45 4.56 -55.96
CA GLU A 169 46.42 5.85 -56.63
C GLU A 169 47.72 6.62 -56.36
N PHE A 170 48.21 7.36 -57.35
CA PHE A 170 49.35 8.27 -57.22
C PHE A 170 49.12 9.51 -58.07
N GLY A 171 49.64 10.65 -57.63
CA GLY A 171 49.66 11.85 -58.46
C GLY A 171 49.88 13.13 -57.68
N ALA A 172 50.30 14.17 -58.39
CA ALA A 172 50.40 15.53 -57.85
C ALA A 172 49.09 16.28 -58.11
N GLY A 173 48.05 15.94 -57.36
CA GLY A 173 46.93 16.85 -57.17
C GLY A 173 47.38 18.09 -56.39
N ALA A 174 46.66 19.20 -56.48
CA ALA A 174 46.84 20.31 -55.53
C ALA A 174 46.47 19.75 -54.14
N PRO A 175 47.45 19.59 -53.22
CA PRO A 175 47.17 19.01 -51.92
C PRO A 175 46.35 20.02 -51.11
N GLY A 176 45.25 19.55 -50.52
CA GLY A 176 44.40 20.34 -49.64
C GLY A 176 43.15 19.57 -49.22
N CYS A 177 42.37 20.14 -48.32
CA CYS A 177 41.15 19.48 -47.85
C CYS A 177 40.08 19.44 -48.95
N ILE A 178 39.68 18.25 -49.36
CA ILE A 178 38.65 18.04 -50.39
C ILE A 178 37.22 17.90 -49.83
N ASP A 179 37.09 17.82 -48.50
CA ASP A 179 35.80 17.69 -47.82
C ASP A 179 35.10 19.05 -47.70
N SER A 180 33.93 19.17 -48.33
CA SER A 180 33.14 20.41 -48.33
C SER A 180 32.54 20.81 -46.97
N GLU A 181 32.52 19.88 -46.00
CA GLU A 181 32.05 20.13 -44.63
C GLU A 181 33.18 20.61 -43.70
N ALA A 182 34.44 20.56 -44.15
CA ALA A 182 35.59 21.03 -43.39
C ALA A 182 35.75 22.56 -43.45
N CYS A 183 36.28 23.13 -42.37
CA CYS A 183 36.51 24.56 -42.20
C CYS A 183 37.61 25.14 -43.11
N ASN A 184 38.52 24.30 -43.58
CA ASN A 184 39.57 24.65 -44.52
C ASN A 184 39.40 23.94 -45.86
N TYR A 185 38.17 23.61 -46.24
CA TYR A 185 37.84 23.11 -47.58
C TYR A 185 38.49 23.99 -48.67
N ASP A 186 39.27 23.36 -49.54
CA ASP A 186 39.88 24.00 -50.70
C ASP A 186 39.19 23.50 -51.98
N PRO A 187 38.41 24.34 -52.67
CA PRO A 187 37.73 23.96 -53.91
C PRO A 187 38.68 23.71 -55.09
N GLU A 188 39.97 24.06 -54.98
CA GLU A 188 41.00 23.75 -55.98
C GLU A 188 41.77 22.45 -55.66
N ALA A 189 41.60 21.88 -54.46
CA ALA A 189 42.21 20.62 -54.08
C ALA A 189 41.51 19.43 -54.76
N ASN A 190 42.31 18.49 -55.25
CA ASN A 190 41.84 17.24 -55.86
C ASN A 190 42.58 16.01 -55.34
N SER A 191 43.33 16.19 -54.24
CA SER A 191 43.98 15.14 -53.48
C SER A 191 44.00 15.57 -52.02
N ASP A 192 43.38 14.75 -51.15
CA ASP A 192 43.38 15.01 -49.72
C ASP A 192 44.78 14.80 -49.14
N ASP A 193 45.34 15.84 -48.55
CA ASP A 193 46.63 15.79 -47.86
C ASP A 193 46.50 15.53 -46.36
N GLY A 194 45.29 15.25 -45.88
CA GLY A 194 44.95 15.03 -44.48
C GLY A 194 44.90 16.32 -43.66
N SER A 195 44.87 17.50 -44.32
CA SER A 195 44.79 18.79 -43.63
C SER A 195 43.38 19.20 -43.20
N CYS A 196 42.34 18.42 -43.52
CA CYS A 196 40.95 18.76 -43.14
C CYS A 196 40.79 19.01 -41.64
N SER A 197 40.24 20.18 -41.32
CA SER A 197 39.91 20.64 -39.98
C SER A 197 38.41 20.87 -39.91
N PHE A 198 37.78 20.31 -38.89
CA PHE A 198 36.34 20.43 -38.68
C PHE A 198 36.08 21.30 -37.45
N ALA A 199 34.95 21.99 -37.44
CA ALA A 199 34.50 22.67 -36.25
C ALA A 199 34.16 21.63 -35.17
N GLU A 200 34.37 22.01 -33.91
CA GLU A 200 33.89 21.20 -32.79
C GLU A 200 32.36 21.16 -32.83
N GLU A 201 31.76 20.05 -32.39
CA GLU A 201 30.30 19.88 -32.39
C GLU A 201 29.64 21.11 -31.71
N GLY A 202 28.53 21.62 -32.26
CA GLY A 202 27.87 22.83 -31.73
C GLY A 202 28.53 24.19 -32.08
N TYR A 203 29.75 24.20 -32.60
CA TYR A 203 30.45 25.42 -33.01
C TYR A 203 30.56 25.54 -34.54
N GLY A 204 30.67 26.78 -35.02
CA GLY A 204 31.01 27.13 -36.39
C GLY A 204 32.52 27.12 -36.61
N CYS A 205 32.94 27.20 -37.87
CA CYS A 205 34.36 27.18 -38.27
C CYS A 205 35.19 28.38 -37.80
N ASP A 206 34.54 29.44 -37.35
CA ASP A 206 35.16 30.61 -36.72
C ASP A 206 35.14 30.53 -35.18
N GLY A 207 34.75 29.37 -34.62
CA GLY A 207 34.58 29.17 -33.19
C GLY A 207 33.34 29.87 -32.62
N THR A 208 32.44 30.38 -33.46
CA THR A 208 31.18 30.95 -32.98
C THR A 208 30.21 29.85 -32.59
N CYS A 209 29.45 30.09 -31.55
CA CYS A 209 28.41 29.18 -31.17
C CYS A 209 27.25 29.20 -32.18
N LEU A 210 26.78 28.02 -32.60
CA LEU A 210 25.68 27.93 -33.57
C LEU A 210 24.30 28.12 -32.94
N LEU A 211 24.15 27.72 -31.67
CA LEU A 211 22.95 27.87 -30.86
C LEU A 211 23.38 28.31 -29.45
N ASP A 212 23.14 29.57 -29.13
CA ASP A 212 23.41 30.22 -27.85
C ASP A 212 22.18 31.08 -27.52
N THR A 213 21.26 30.48 -26.77
CA THR A 213 19.93 31.03 -26.52
C THR A 213 19.97 32.16 -25.48
N ASP A 214 20.86 32.06 -24.49
CA ASP A 214 20.94 33.01 -23.38
C ASP A 214 22.03 34.09 -23.56
N GLY A 215 22.96 33.87 -24.50
CA GLY A 215 24.00 34.81 -24.92
C GLY A 215 25.22 34.84 -24.00
N ASP A 216 25.44 33.83 -23.16
CA ASP A 216 26.57 33.77 -22.23
C ASP A 216 27.90 33.36 -22.89
N GLY A 217 27.84 32.88 -24.14
CA GLY A 217 28.99 32.46 -24.94
C GLY A 217 29.31 30.97 -24.87
N ILE A 218 28.46 30.16 -24.23
CA ILE A 218 28.48 28.70 -24.21
C ILE A 218 27.30 28.22 -25.05
N CYS A 219 27.50 27.17 -25.86
CA CYS A 219 26.42 26.69 -26.71
C CYS A 219 25.41 25.87 -25.94
N ASP A 220 24.12 25.99 -26.31
CA ASP A 220 22.99 25.27 -25.71
C ASP A 220 23.27 23.76 -25.49
N PRO A 221 23.90 23.01 -26.44
CA PRO A 221 24.19 21.58 -26.21
C PRO A 221 25.24 21.30 -25.12
N PHE A 222 26.02 22.32 -24.74
CA PHE A 222 27.08 22.26 -23.73
C PHE A 222 26.72 23.00 -22.45
N GLU A 223 25.52 23.58 -22.39
CA GLU A 223 25.08 24.26 -21.20
C GLU A 223 24.81 23.28 -20.06
N VAL A 224 25.14 23.71 -18.85
CA VAL A 224 24.79 23.01 -17.63
C VAL A 224 23.61 23.74 -17.01
N ALA A 225 22.42 23.19 -17.21
CA ALA A 225 21.20 23.69 -16.58
C ALA A 225 21.18 23.42 -15.07
N GLY A 226 20.80 24.41 -14.27
CA GLY A 226 20.58 24.24 -12.83
C GLY A 226 20.77 25.50 -11.99
N CYS A 227 21.06 25.31 -10.72
CA CYS A 227 21.32 26.37 -9.74
C CYS A 227 22.68 26.17 -9.05
N GLU A 228 23.38 27.27 -8.73
CA GLU A 228 24.68 27.21 -8.04
C GLU A 228 24.57 27.11 -6.50
N ASP A 229 23.35 27.12 -5.94
CA ASP A 229 23.14 26.98 -4.49
C ASP A 229 23.30 25.51 -4.07
N PRO A 230 24.29 25.17 -3.21
CA PRO A 230 24.52 23.79 -2.75
C PRO A 230 23.35 23.18 -1.95
N LEU A 231 22.40 24.00 -1.48
CA LEU A 231 21.21 23.55 -0.79
C LEU A 231 20.02 23.29 -1.72
N SER A 232 20.14 23.61 -3.00
CA SER A 232 19.09 23.36 -4.00
C SER A 232 19.12 21.94 -4.55
N CYS A 233 17.95 21.46 -4.96
CA CYS A 233 17.73 20.15 -5.54
C CYS A 233 18.19 20.03 -6.99
N ASN A 234 18.21 21.14 -7.72
CA ASN A 234 18.85 21.27 -9.02
C ASN A 234 20.24 21.89 -8.92
N TYR A 235 20.96 21.62 -7.83
CA TYR A 235 22.33 22.08 -7.68
C TYR A 235 23.23 21.46 -8.76
N ALA A 236 23.91 22.32 -9.52
CA ALA A 236 24.93 21.92 -10.47
C ALA A 236 26.16 22.82 -10.33
N VAL A 237 27.33 22.26 -10.62
CA VAL A 237 28.59 23.02 -10.62
C VAL A 237 28.83 23.56 -12.02
N GLY A 238 29.15 24.85 -12.13
CA GLY A 238 29.43 25.48 -13.41
C GLY A 238 28.17 25.61 -14.25
N VAL A 239 27.09 26.11 -13.63
CA VAL A 239 25.82 26.41 -14.32
C VAL A 239 26.07 27.47 -15.36
N THR A 240 25.62 27.20 -16.57
CA THR A 240 25.69 28.13 -17.70
C THR A 240 24.30 28.37 -18.29
N ASP A 241 23.31 27.56 -17.92
CA ASP A 241 21.88 27.83 -18.15
C ASP A 241 21.17 27.91 -16.78
N ALA A 242 20.97 29.12 -16.30
CA ALA A 242 20.49 29.35 -14.94
C ALA A 242 18.97 29.08 -14.83
N GLU A 243 18.61 28.04 -14.10
CA GLU A 243 17.23 27.73 -13.75
C GLU A 243 16.86 28.28 -12.35
N GLU A 244 15.56 28.33 -12.06
CA GLU A 244 15.08 28.68 -10.73
C GLU A 244 15.49 27.61 -9.70
N CYS A 245 16.10 28.01 -8.60
CA CYS A 245 16.57 27.09 -7.56
C CYS A 245 15.38 26.40 -6.89
N MET A 246 15.33 25.07 -7.03
CA MET A 246 14.33 24.24 -6.36
C MET A 246 14.87 23.81 -5.01
N TYR A 247 14.07 23.88 -3.96
CA TYR A 247 14.46 23.41 -2.63
C TYR A 247 13.54 22.28 -2.20
N ALA A 248 14.10 21.36 -1.42
CA ALA A 248 13.28 20.33 -0.80
C ALA A 248 12.31 20.97 0.20
N VAL A 249 11.10 20.43 0.26
CA VAL A 249 10.14 20.78 1.31
C VAL A 249 10.70 20.26 2.64
N GLU A 250 10.54 21.01 3.73
CA GLU A 250 10.95 20.57 5.07
C GLU A 250 10.44 19.14 5.35
N GLY A 251 11.26 18.25 5.93
CA GLY A 251 10.90 16.84 6.15
C GLY A 251 11.07 15.89 4.93
N TYR A 252 11.15 16.42 3.71
CA TYR A 252 11.38 15.66 2.48
C TYR A 252 12.76 15.91 1.89
N ASP A 253 13.28 14.95 1.14
CA ASP A 253 14.45 15.12 0.29
C ASP A 253 14.08 15.73 -1.07
N CYS A 254 15.10 15.94 -1.91
CA CYS A 254 14.93 16.54 -3.23
C CYS A 254 14.16 15.69 -4.25
N PHE A 255 13.93 14.42 -3.95
CA PHE A 255 13.10 13.51 -4.74
C PHE A 255 11.67 13.42 -4.20
N GLY A 256 11.34 14.18 -3.15
CA GLY A 256 10.07 14.09 -2.44
C GLY A 256 9.96 12.84 -1.56
N THR A 257 11.08 12.19 -1.25
CA THR A 257 11.13 11.06 -0.33
C THR A 257 11.19 11.58 1.09
N CYS A 258 10.48 10.93 2.00
CA CYS A 258 10.53 11.30 3.39
C CYS A 258 11.92 11.04 4.00
N ILE A 259 12.45 11.99 4.79
CA ILE A 259 13.78 11.86 5.42
C ILE A 259 13.72 10.98 6.68
N LEU A 260 12.64 11.14 7.46
CA LEU A 260 12.36 10.40 8.69
C LEU A 260 10.89 10.00 8.66
N ASP A 261 10.69 8.70 8.59
CA ASP A 261 9.40 8.01 8.59
C ASP A 261 9.61 6.81 9.53
N ALA A 262 9.24 6.99 10.79
CA ALA A 262 9.54 6.05 11.87
C ALA A 262 8.67 4.79 11.83
N ASP A 263 7.44 4.90 11.32
CA ASP A 263 6.46 3.82 11.28
C ASP A 263 6.24 3.22 9.88
N GLU A 264 6.89 3.79 8.86
CA GLU A 264 6.88 3.39 7.44
C GLU A 264 5.50 3.52 6.76
N ASP A 265 4.64 4.45 7.23
CA ASP A 265 3.30 4.69 6.67
C ASP A 265 3.29 5.62 5.44
N GLY A 266 4.42 6.29 5.15
CA GLY A 266 4.61 7.20 4.02
C GLY A 266 4.33 8.67 4.33
N VAL A 267 3.97 9.02 5.57
CA VAL A 267 3.95 10.37 6.13
C VAL A 267 5.24 10.58 6.90
N CYS A 268 5.83 11.79 6.82
CA CYS A 268 7.03 12.05 7.60
C CYS A 268 6.73 12.38 9.04
N ASP A 269 7.63 12.00 9.95
CA ASP A 269 7.60 12.34 11.37
C ASP A 269 7.29 13.84 11.63
N ALA A 270 7.79 14.72 10.75
CA ALA A 270 7.57 16.17 10.86
C ALA A 270 6.13 16.62 10.57
N PHE A 271 5.35 15.77 9.90
CA PHE A 271 3.97 15.99 9.47
C PHE A 271 2.99 15.01 10.09
N GLU A 272 3.48 14.11 10.95
CA GLU A 272 2.65 13.19 11.68
C GLU A 272 1.64 13.92 12.57
N VAL A 273 0.40 13.46 12.51
CA VAL A 273 -0.67 13.87 13.41
C VAL A 273 -0.94 12.72 14.37
N PRO A 274 -0.54 12.82 15.65
CA PRO A 274 -0.78 11.74 16.61
C PRO A 274 -2.28 11.62 16.91
N GLY A 275 -2.78 10.39 16.91
CA GLY A 275 -4.16 10.07 17.27
C GLY A 275 -4.49 8.60 16.98
N CYS A 276 -5.77 8.28 16.92
CA CYS A 276 -6.23 6.93 16.56
C CYS A 276 -6.60 6.86 15.07
N SER A 277 -5.87 6.07 14.29
CA SER A 277 -6.10 5.87 12.85
C SER A 277 -6.98 4.64 12.55
N ASP A 278 -7.30 3.82 13.55
CA ASP A 278 -8.17 2.65 13.40
C ASP A 278 -9.65 3.05 13.26
N MET A 279 -10.24 2.73 12.10
CA MET A 279 -11.66 3.02 11.81
C MET A 279 -12.66 2.25 12.68
N GLU A 280 -12.23 1.19 13.36
CA GLU A 280 -13.06 0.41 14.29
C GLU A 280 -13.07 1.01 15.71
N ALA A 281 -12.22 2.01 15.99
CA ALA A 281 -12.18 2.69 17.28
C ALA A 281 -13.21 3.83 17.38
N CYS A 282 -13.68 4.08 18.60
CA CYS A 282 -14.69 5.08 18.92
C CYS A 282 -14.18 6.53 18.85
N ASN A 283 -12.87 6.71 19.03
CA ASN A 283 -12.17 7.98 18.89
C ASN A 283 -11.33 8.05 17.60
N PHE A 284 -11.71 7.30 16.57
CA PHE A 284 -11.08 7.37 15.25
C PHE A 284 -10.99 8.83 14.76
N ASP A 285 -9.78 9.25 14.41
CA ASP A 285 -9.48 10.53 13.81
C ASP A 285 -8.92 10.31 12.39
N ALA A 286 -9.69 10.67 11.38
CA ALA A 286 -9.30 10.55 9.99
C ALA A 286 -8.11 11.47 9.60
N SER A 287 -7.71 12.39 10.48
CA SER A 287 -6.51 13.20 10.31
C SER A 287 -5.27 12.62 11.00
N ALA A 288 -5.42 11.60 11.84
CA ALA A 288 -4.30 10.94 12.48
C ALA A 288 -3.48 10.17 11.44
N THR A 289 -2.16 10.32 11.52
CA THR A 289 -1.17 9.64 10.69
C THR A 289 -0.05 9.05 11.55
N ASP A 290 -0.23 9.00 12.86
CA ASP A 290 0.67 8.34 13.81
C ASP A 290 -0.18 7.81 14.97
N GLU A 291 -0.04 6.51 15.26
CA GLU A 291 -0.78 5.80 16.30
C GLU A 291 -0.21 6.13 17.70
N ASP A 292 -0.86 7.05 18.41
CA ASP A 292 -0.42 7.48 19.74
C ASP A 292 -0.80 6.51 20.87
N GLY A 293 -1.48 5.41 20.53
CA GLY A 293 -1.96 4.39 21.46
C GLY A 293 -3.19 4.82 22.26
N THR A 294 -3.92 5.86 21.82
CA THR A 294 -5.15 6.32 22.48
C THR A 294 -6.42 5.68 21.95
N CYS A 295 -6.37 4.76 20.99
CA CYS A 295 -7.57 4.12 20.45
C CYS A 295 -8.44 3.46 21.54
N GLU A 296 -9.71 3.90 21.61
CA GLU A 296 -10.73 3.37 22.49
C GLU A 296 -11.70 2.53 21.68
N TYR A 297 -11.83 1.25 22.02
CA TYR A 297 -12.76 0.34 21.35
C TYR A 297 -14.01 0.11 22.21
N PRO A 298 -15.16 -0.15 21.59
CA PRO A 298 -16.36 -0.46 22.33
C PRO A 298 -16.22 -1.81 23.05
N ALA A 299 -16.95 -1.98 24.14
CA ALA A 299 -17.02 -3.27 24.84
C ALA A 299 -17.65 -4.33 23.92
N LEU A 300 -17.30 -5.60 24.13
CA LEU A 300 -17.87 -6.70 23.35
C LEU A 300 -19.41 -6.67 23.43
N TYR A 301 -20.08 -6.71 22.27
CA TYR A 301 -21.54 -6.60 22.07
C TYR A 301 -22.13 -5.18 22.16
N PHE A 302 -21.33 -4.16 22.45
CA PHE A 302 -21.75 -2.77 22.49
C PHE A 302 -21.17 -1.97 21.33
N ASP A 303 -21.80 -0.85 21.00
CA ASP A 303 -21.28 0.17 20.09
C ASP A 303 -20.51 1.27 20.86
N CYS A 304 -20.04 2.28 20.13
CA CYS A 304 -19.26 3.38 20.69
C CYS A 304 -20.04 4.36 21.57
N ASN A 305 -21.37 4.29 21.55
CA ASN A 305 -22.23 5.03 22.47
C ASN A 305 -22.60 4.20 23.71
N ALA A 306 -21.99 3.01 23.86
CA ALA A 306 -22.34 2.01 24.86
C ALA A 306 -23.78 1.50 24.73
N GLU A 307 -24.33 1.50 23.51
CA GLU A 307 -25.61 0.88 23.19
C GLU A 307 -25.39 -0.56 22.70
N CYS A 308 -26.31 -1.46 23.01
CA CYS A 308 -26.24 -2.84 22.52
C CYS A 308 -26.41 -2.90 21.01
N ILE A 309 -25.56 -3.68 20.34
CA ILE A 309 -25.63 -3.87 18.88
C ILE A 309 -26.88 -4.70 18.51
N GLN A 310 -27.22 -5.66 19.36
CA GLN A 310 -28.43 -6.48 19.27
C GLN A 310 -29.10 -6.47 20.64
N ASP A 311 -30.30 -5.90 20.67
CA ASP A 311 -31.19 -5.81 21.83
C ASP A 311 -32.61 -5.97 21.29
N SER A 312 -33.10 -7.21 21.33
CA SER A 312 -34.34 -7.64 20.70
C SER A 312 -35.58 -7.18 21.47
N ASP A 313 -35.49 -7.04 22.79
CA ASP A 313 -36.62 -6.71 23.67
C ASP A 313 -36.59 -5.27 24.22
N GLY A 314 -35.45 -4.59 24.08
CA GLY A 314 -35.23 -3.18 24.41
C GLY A 314 -34.98 -2.92 25.89
N ASP A 315 -34.55 -3.91 26.67
CA ASP A 315 -34.30 -3.78 28.11
C ASP A 315 -32.91 -3.21 28.45
N GLY A 316 -32.02 -3.08 27.45
CA GLY A 316 -30.66 -2.56 27.57
C GLY A 316 -29.59 -3.61 27.90
N VAL A 317 -29.94 -4.89 27.92
CA VAL A 317 -29.00 -6.02 27.94
C VAL A 317 -28.90 -6.58 26.53
N CYS A 318 -27.68 -6.83 26.06
CA CYS A 318 -27.51 -7.30 24.68
C CYS A 318 -27.92 -8.77 24.57
N ASP A 319 -28.54 -9.19 23.46
CA ASP A 319 -29.02 -10.55 23.22
C ASP A 319 -27.98 -11.64 23.59
N GLU A 320 -26.69 -11.40 23.29
CA GLU A 320 -25.61 -12.36 23.61
C GLU A 320 -25.25 -12.46 25.10
N LEU A 321 -25.65 -11.46 25.89
CA LEU A 321 -25.45 -11.37 27.33
C LEU A 321 -26.73 -11.73 28.11
N GLU A 322 -27.83 -12.00 27.41
CA GLU A 322 -29.07 -12.37 28.05
C GLU A 322 -28.96 -13.72 28.77
N PHE A 323 -29.53 -13.77 29.98
CA PHE A 323 -29.68 -15.01 30.72
C PHE A 323 -31.16 -15.36 30.81
N PRO A 324 -31.62 -16.44 30.17
CA PRO A 324 -33.02 -16.83 30.19
C PRO A 324 -33.43 -17.34 31.57
N GLY A 325 -34.60 -16.92 32.04
CA GLY A 325 -35.23 -17.42 33.25
C GLY A 325 -36.36 -16.50 33.74
N CYS A 326 -37.01 -16.85 34.84
CA CYS A 326 -38.09 -16.01 35.35
C CYS A 326 -37.58 -14.67 35.89
N THR A 327 -38.00 -13.56 35.27
CA THR A 327 -37.65 -12.18 35.67
C THR A 327 -38.64 -11.55 36.65
N ASN A 328 -39.81 -12.18 36.88
CA ASN A 328 -40.83 -11.66 37.78
C ASN A 328 -40.49 -11.95 39.26
N GLU A 329 -40.21 -10.90 40.05
CA GLU A 329 -39.86 -10.98 41.47
C GLU A 329 -40.93 -11.64 42.36
N GLU A 330 -42.19 -11.70 41.91
CA GLU A 330 -43.30 -12.32 42.65
C GLU A 330 -43.44 -13.83 42.39
N ALA A 331 -42.69 -14.39 41.44
CA ALA A 331 -42.72 -15.82 41.11
C ALA A 331 -41.81 -16.65 42.03
N ASP A 332 -42.17 -17.92 42.25
CA ASP A 332 -41.42 -18.80 43.17
C ASP A 332 -40.03 -19.18 42.64
N ASN A 333 -39.86 -19.17 41.33
CA ASN A 333 -38.58 -19.42 40.65
C ASN A 333 -37.94 -18.17 40.07
N TYR A 334 -38.27 -16.98 40.60
CA TYR A 334 -37.58 -15.75 40.27
C TYR A 334 -36.05 -15.96 40.32
N PHE A 335 -35.38 -15.64 39.24
CA PHE A 335 -33.93 -15.71 39.15
C PHE A 335 -33.37 -14.30 38.98
N PRO A 336 -32.74 -13.72 40.03
CA PRO A 336 -32.24 -12.34 39.99
C PRO A 336 -31.16 -12.05 38.93
N ALA A 337 -30.59 -13.08 38.33
CA ALA A 337 -29.63 -12.94 37.24
C ALA A 337 -30.23 -13.26 35.87
N ALA A 338 -31.53 -13.59 35.78
CA ALA A 338 -32.24 -13.64 34.51
C ALA A 338 -32.46 -12.21 34.02
N THR A 339 -32.17 -12.00 32.74
CA THR A 339 -32.43 -10.73 32.05
C THR A 339 -33.48 -10.90 30.95
N ASP A 340 -33.74 -12.13 30.49
CA ASP A 340 -34.78 -12.45 29.51
C ASP A 340 -35.78 -13.45 30.11
N ASP A 341 -37.09 -13.14 30.01
CA ASP A 341 -38.17 -14.00 30.52
C ASP A 341 -38.44 -15.15 29.55
N ASP A 342 -37.96 -16.34 29.91
CA ASP A 342 -38.18 -17.56 29.13
C ASP A 342 -39.59 -18.15 29.30
N GLY A 343 -40.46 -17.49 30.07
CA GLY A 343 -41.81 -17.93 30.39
C GLY A 343 -41.82 -19.10 31.39
N SER A 344 -40.71 -19.36 32.09
CA SER A 344 -40.63 -20.40 33.12
C SER A 344 -41.22 -19.97 34.47
N CYS A 345 -41.61 -18.70 34.65
CA CYS A 345 -42.21 -18.20 35.89
C CYS A 345 -43.38 -19.07 36.33
N PHE A 346 -43.33 -19.58 37.57
CA PHE A 346 -44.44 -20.29 38.16
C PHE A 346 -44.79 -19.72 39.54
N PHE A 347 -46.07 -19.83 39.87
CA PHE A 347 -46.65 -19.33 41.11
C PHE A 347 -47.39 -20.47 41.78
N SER A 348 -46.97 -20.79 42.99
CA SER A 348 -47.61 -21.76 43.84
C SER A 348 -48.82 -21.14 44.52
N GLY A 349 -49.92 -21.87 44.55
CA GLY A 349 -51.08 -21.46 45.33
C GLY A 349 -52.28 -22.36 45.14
N CYS A 350 -53.31 -22.13 45.95
CA CYS A 350 -54.58 -22.81 45.73
C CYS A 350 -55.28 -22.18 44.52
N MET A 351 -55.68 -23.02 43.56
CA MET A 351 -56.40 -22.60 42.34
C MET A 351 -57.93 -22.59 42.51
N ASP A 352 -58.43 -23.02 43.66
CA ASP A 352 -59.86 -23.07 43.95
C ASP A 352 -60.33 -21.73 44.53
N MET A 353 -61.20 -21.03 43.79
CA MET A 353 -61.76 -19.74 44.19
C MET A 353 -62.59 -19.80 45.49
N ALA A 354 -62.99 -20.99 45.95
CA ALA A 354 -63.70 -21.17 47.21
C ALA A 354 -62.76 -21.35 48.43
N ALA A 355 -61.45 -21.44 48.23
CA ALA A 355 -60.48 -21.57 49.31
C ALA A 355 -60.02 -20.21 49.83
N CYS A 356 -59.66 -20.16 51.10
CA CYS A 356 -59.21 -18.95 51.79
C CYS A 356 -57.81 -18.50 51.36
N ASN A 357 -56.97 -19.43 50.93
CA ASN A 357 -55.65 -19.17 50.38
C ASN A 357 -55.63 -19.23 48.84
N TYR A 358 -56.76 -18.92 48.20
CA TYR A 358 -56.85 -18.82 46.75
C TYR A 358 -55.86 -17.79 46.20
N ASN A 359 -55.06 -18.20 45.21
CA ASN A 359 -54.16 -17.33 44.47
C ASN A 359 -54.57 -17.32 42.99
N SER A 360 -55.00 -16.18 42.48
CA SER A 360 -55.45 -16.03 41.09
C SER A 360 -54.32 -16.14 40.06
N MET A 361 -53.07 -16.00 40.49
CA MET A 361 -51.88 -16.13 39.63
C MET A 361 -51.30 -17.55 39.65
N ALA A 362 -51.82 -18.46 40.51
CA ALA A 362 -51.26 -19.79 40.66
C ALA A 362 -51.44 -20.66 39.42
N ASP A 363 -50.33 -21.22 38.94
CA ASP A 363 -50.23 -22.20 37.85
C ASP A 363 -49.67 -23.55 38.34
N THR A 364 -49.21 -23.59 39.60
CA THR A 364 -48.80 -24.79 40.30
C THR A 364 -49.65 -24.99 41.58
N PRO A 365 -50.39 -26.11 41.69
CA PRO A 365 -51.35 -26.28 42.76
C PRO A 365 -50.67 -26.61 44.10
N THR A 366 -51.04 -25.88 45.14
CA THR A 366 -50.73 -26.21 46.54
C THR A 366 -51.98 -26.64 47.30
N ASP A 367 -51.80 -27.06 48.55
CA ASP A 367 -52.92 -27.40 49.43
C ASP A 367 -53.86 -26.18 49.64
N CYS A 368 -55.15 -26.43 49.44
CA CYS A 368 -56.22 -25.45 49.64
C CYS A 368 -56.73 -25.51 51.07
N THR A 369 -56.82 -24.35 51.72
CA THR A 369 -57.41 -24.19 53.04
C THR A 369 -58.82 -23.64 52.86
N TYR A 370 -59.82 -24.35 53.35
CA TYR A 370 -61.22 -23.95 53.29
C TYR A 370 -61.68 -23.48 54.66
N PRO A 371 -62.70 -22.60 54.74
CA PRO A 371 -63.24 -22.22 56.02
C PRO A 371 -63.98 -23.41 56.65
N GLU A 372 -64.05 -23.44 57.99
CA GLU A 372 -64.84 -24.43 58.70
C GLU A 372 -66.33 -24.30 58.29
N PRO A 373 -67.09 -25.41 58.20
CA PRO A 373 -68.50 -25.35 57.83
C PRO A 373 -69.26 -24.34 58.71
N GLY A 374 -70.00 -23.41 58.11
CA GLY A 374 -70.74 -22.36 58.83
C GLY A 374 -69.97 -21.03 58.99
N TYR A 375 -68.67 -21.01 58.73
CA TYR A 375 -67.83 -19.81 58.81
C TYR A 375 -67.30 -19.40 57.43
N ASP A 376 -66.87 -18.14 57.31
CA ASP A 376 -66.09 -17.63 56.18
C ASP A 376 -64.57 -17.76 56.44
N CYS A 377 -63.78 -17.27 55.48
CA CYS A 377 -62.32 -17.39 55.50
C CYS A 377 -61.60 -16.54 56.55
N ASP A 378 -62.30 -15.55 57.12
CA ASP A 378 -61.81 -14.78 58.26
C ASP A 378 -62.26 -15.39 59.60
N GLY A 379 -62.94 -16.54 59.54
CA GLY A 379 -63.51 -17.22 60.71
C GLY A 379 -64.75 -16.55 61.25
N VAL A 380 -65.42 -15.72 60.44
CA VAL A 380 -66.67 -15.05 60.81
C VAL A 380 -67.83 -15.98 60.48
N CYS A 381 -68.81 -16.04 61.37
CA CYS A 381 -69.97 -16.85 61.13
C CYS A 381 -70.83 -16.32 59.96
N LEU A 382 -71.31 -17.22 59.09
CA LEU A 382 -72.17 -16.88 57.95
C LEU A 382 -73.63 -16.60 58.35
N GLU A 383 -74.12 -17.25 59.39
CA GLU A 383 -75.46 -17.07 59.97
C GLU A 383 -75.34 -17.04 61.50
N ASP A 384 -75.37 -15.84 62.05
CA ASP A 384 -75.28 -15.52 63.48
C ASP A 384 -76.34 -14.43 63.77
N VAL A 385 -77.52 -14.87 64.22
CA VAL A 385 -78.70 -14.01 64.37
C VAL A 385 -78.63 -13.13 65.61
N ASP A 386 -78.00 -13.61 66.69
CA ASP A 386 -77.91 -12.91 67.97
C ASP A 386 -76.57 -12.16 68.17
N ALA A 387 -75.61 -12.38 67.27
CA ALA A 387 -74.29 -11.77 67.20
C ALA A 387 -73.38 -12.11 68.39
N ASP A 388 -73.55 -13.29 68.99
CA ASP A 388 -72.72 -13.77 70.09
C ASP A 388 -71.37 -14.39 69.64
N GLY A 389 -71.20 -14.61 68.33
CA GLY A 389 -70.00 -15.15 67.71
C GLY A 389 -70.00 -16.68 67.53
N VAL A 390 -71.10 -17.36 67.86
CA VAL A 390 -71.35 -18.77 67.57
C VAL A 390 -72.37 -18.86 66.45
N CYS A 391 -72.13 -19.68 65.42
CA CYS A 391 -73.12 -19.80 64.36
C CYS A 391 -74.40 -20.47 64.80
N ASP A 392 -75.54 -19.99 64.30
CA ASP A 392 -76.88 -20.53 64.50
C ASP A 392 -76.92 -22.07 64.35
N SER A 393 -76.20 -22.60 63.36
CA SER A 393 -76.14 -24.05 63.10
C SER A 393 -75.41 -24.88 64.18
N PHE A 394 -74.64 -24.22 65.04
CA PHE A 394 -73.88 -24.78 66.15
C PHE A 394 -74.37 -24.29 67.52
N GLU A 395 -75.43 -23.49 67.55
CA GLU A 395 -76.00 -23.00 68.80
C GLU A 395 -76.59 -24.14 69.64
N VAL A 396 -76.35 -24.05 70.94
CA VAL A 396 -76.98 -24.91 71.93
C VAL A 396 -78.07 -24.12 72.63
N LEU A 397 -79.33 -24.45 72.32
CA LEU A 397 -80.49 -23.80 72.92
C LEU A 397 -80.64 -24.17 74.40
N GLY A 398 -80.68 -23.18 75.29
CA GLY A 398 -80.92 -23.36 76.72
C GLY A 398 -80.95 -22.03 77.45
N CYS A 399 -81.39 -22.00 78.70
CA CYS A 399 -81.44 -20.73 79.43
C CYS A 399 -80.00 -20.21 79.67
N THR A 400 -79.67 -19.02 79.16
CA THR A 400 -78.35 -18.37 79.33
C THR A 400 -78.28 -17.47 80.57
N ASN A 401 -79.40 -17.29 81.29
CA ASN A 401 -79.44 -16.47 82.49
C ASN A 401 -78.92 -17.25 83.74
N PRO A 402 -77.77 -16.88 84.33
CA PRO A 402 -77.18 -17.60 85.46
C PRO A 402 -78.02 -17.55 86.75
N LEU A 403 -79.07 -16.72 86.80
CA LEU A 403 -79.98 -16.60 87.94
C LEU A 403 -81.25 -17.44 87.81
N ALA A 404 -81.46 -18.12 86.69
CA ALA A 404 -82.58 -19.04 86.51
C ALA A 404 -82.23 -20.44 87.01
N GLU A 405 -83.20 -21.14 87.60
CA GLU A 405 -82.98 -22.51 88.10
C GLU A 405 -82.59 -23.52 86.99
N ASN A 406 -82.96 -23.24 85.74
CA ASN A 406 -82.66 -24.07 84.59
C ASN A 406 -81.55 -23.48 83.69
N PHE A 407 -80.66 -22.65 84.25
CA PHE A 407 -79.46 -22.17 83.55
C PHE A 407 -78.65 -23.34 82.98
N ASN A 408 -78.30 -23.28 81.70
CA ASN A 408 -77.46 -24.26 81.02
C ASN A 408 -76.11 -23.62 80.68
N THR A 409 -75.03 -24.14 81.28
CA THR A 409 -73.67 -23.61 81.05
C THR A 409 -73.15 -23.85 79.63
N GLU A 410 -73.73 -24.81 78.92
CA GLU A 410 -73.38 -25.11 77.53
C GLU A 410 -74.30 -24.39 76.53
N ALA A 411 -75.30 -23.62 77.00
CA ALA A 411 -76.18 -22.90 76.09
C ALA A 411 -75.48 -21.66 75.55
N THR A 412 -75.52 -21.52 74.23
CA THR A 412 -75.01 -20.34 73.51
C THR A 412 -76.17 -19.40 73.17
N ASP A 413 -77.38 -19.93 72.91
CA ASP A 413 -78.59 -19.11 72.67
C ASP A 413 -79.72 -19.42 73.68
N ASP A 414 -80.44 -18.37 74.11
CA ASP A 414 -81.54 -18.46 75.05
C ASP A 414 -82.82 -18.96 74.38
N ASN A 415 -83.25 -20.15 74.78
CA ASN A 415 -84.51 -20.73 74.31
C ASN A 415 -85.77 -20.05 74.87
N GLY A 416 -85.63 -19.00 75.69
CA GLY A 416 -86.71 -18.20 76.24
C GLY A 416 -87.52 -18.89 77.34
N LEU A 417 -87.01 -20.02 77.87
CA LEU A 417 -87.67 -20.82 78.90
C LEU A 417 -87.01 -20.70 80.28
N CYS A 418 -86.27 -19.62 80.54
CA CYS A 418 -85.69 -19.35 81.86
C CYS A 418 -86.76 -19.27 82.97
N LEU A 419 -86.62 -20.09 84.01
CA LEU A 419 -87.54 -20.15 85.15
C LEU A 419 -87.07 -19.25 86.29
N VAL A 420 -87.79 -18.16 86.54
CA VAL A 420 -87.54 -17.19 87.63
C VAL A 420 -88.78 -17.11 88.53
N LEU A 421 -88.67 -17.42 89.83
CA LEU A 421 -89.77 -17.38 90.81
C LEU A 421 -89.56 -16.29 91.90
N PRO A 422 -90.64 -15.70 92.46
CA PRO A 422 -90.55 -14.66 93.50
C PRO A 422 -90.18 -15.23 94.89
N PRO A 423 -89.32 -14.56 95.69
CA PRO A 423 -88.90 -15.06 97.00
C PRO A 423 -89.97 -14.86 98.08
N SER A 424 -90.23 -15.91 98.86
CA SER A 424 -91.30 -16.06 99.87
C SER A 424 -91.11 -15.25 101.17
N TYR A 425 -90.27 -14.20 101.19
CA TYR A 425 -90.05 -13.38 102.37
C TYR A 425 -89.45 -12.00 102.01
N CYS A 426 -90.12 -10.91 102.40
CA CYS A 426 -89.67 -9.53 102.16
C CYS A 426 -88.94 -8.87 103.36
N GLY A 427 -88.83 -9.52 104.52
CA GLY A 427 -88.25 -8.91 105.73
C GLY A 427 -89.24 -8.05 106.53
N GLU A 428 -89.07 -7.97 107.86
CA GLU A 428 -89.90 -7.14 108.75
C GLU A 428 -89.78 -5.64 108.39
N GLY A 429 -90.92 -4.94 108.36
CA GLY A 429 -90.98 -3.52 107.96
C GLY A 429 -91.27 -3.28 106.47
N THR A 430 -91.47 -4.34 105.67
CA THR A 430 -91.84 -4.23 104.24
C THR A 430 -92.93 -5.22 103.82
N THR A 431 -93.66 -4.89 102.74
CA THR A 431 -94.67 -5.73 102.09
C THR A 431 -94.37 -5.86 100.60
N TRP A 432 -94.58 -7.05 100.03
CA TRP A 432 -94.41 -7.30 98.59
C TRP A 432 -95.45 -6.51 97.76
N ASP A 433 -95.00 -5.78 96.75
CA ASP A 433 -95.86 -5.10 95.79
C ASP A 433 -95.93 -5.89 94.47
N ASP A 434 -97.09 -6.50 94.23
CA ASP A 434 -97.35 -7.33 93.04
C ASP A 434 -97.28 -6.57 91.71
N VAL A 435 -97.29 -5.23 91.74
CA VAL A 435 -97.19 -4.40 90.52
C VAL A 435 -95.74 -4.14 90.12
N SER A 436 -94.86 -3.86 91.07
CA SER A 436 -93.44 -3.56 90.81
C SER A 436 -92.52 -4.79 90.86
N GLY A 437 -92.97 -5.91 91.42
CA GLY A 437 -92.14 -7.10 91.59
C GLY A 437 -91.00 -6.89 92.59
N GLN A 438 -91.19 -6.00 93.57
CA GLN A 438 -90.21 -5.64 94.60
C GLN A 438 -90.89 -5.47 95.98
N CYS A 439 -90.11 -5.55 97.07
CA CYS A 439 -90.59 -5.31 98.44
C CYS A 439 -90.55 -3.81 98.81
N ILE A 440 -91.60 -3.26 99.44
CA ILE A 440 -91.74 -1.82 99.78
C ILE A 440 -92.10 -1.59 101.27
N SER A 441 -91.79 -0.42 101.86
CA SER A 441 -91.92 -0.14 103.32
C SER A 441 -93.36 0.02 103.88
N ASP A 442 -93.61 -0.38 105.14
CA ASP A 442 -94.95 -0.54 105.76
C ASP A 442 -95.56 0.64 106.57
N GLY A 443 -94.86 1.77 106.73
CA GLY A 443 -95.48 3.10 106.93
C GLY A 443 -96.04 3.53 108.31
N THR A 444 -95.70 2.89 109.45
CA THR A 444 -96.09 3.39 110.80
C THR A 444 -94.89 3.88 111.62
N GLY A 445 -94.92 5.13 112.10
CA GLY A 445 -93.76 5.80 112.72
C GLY A 445 -93.77 5.86 114.24
N GLU A 446 -92.60 5.67 114.87
CA GLU A 446 -91.97 6.51 115.90
C GLU A 446 -90.65 5.85 116.36
N GLY A 447 -89.51 6.43 115.98
CA GLY A 447 -88.21 6.22 116.63
C GLY A 447 -87.36 5.03 116.17
N SER A 448 -86.14 5.37 115.69
CA SER A 448 -84.97 4.49 115.54
C SER A 448 -84.91 3.57 114.32
N GLY A 449 -83.90 3.80 113.47
CA GLY A 449 -83.18 2.72 112.80
C GLY A 449 -83.64 2.35 111.39
N ASN A 450 -82.84 2.78 110.43
CA ASN A 450 -82.65 2.23 109.08
C ASN A 450 -82.83 0.71 108.95
N GLY A 451 -83.10 0.25 107.74
CA GLY A 451 -82.81 -1.13 107.43
C GLY A 451 -83.08 -1.54 105.99
N GLY A 452 -82.34 -0.95 105.04
CA GLY A 452 -82.08 -1.64 103.78
C GLY A 452 -81.42 -3.00 104.06
N VAL A 453 -81.81 -3.98 103.27
CA VAL A 453 -81.51 -5.41 103.41
C VAL A 453 -80.01 -5.65 103.57
N GLY A 454 -79.58 -6.28 104.68
CA GLY A 454 -78.20 -6.77 104.82
C GLY A 454 -77.57 -6.77 106.20
N GLY A 455 -78.15 -6.10 107.20
CA GLY A 455 -77.78 -6.31 108.60
C GLY A 455 -76.30 -6.14 108.96
N TYR A 456 -75.59 -5.20 108.31
CA TYR A 456 -74.33 -4.59 108.75
C TYR A 456 -74.24 -3.24 108.04
N GLY A 457 -74.19 -2.13 108.78
CA GLY A 457 -73.93 -0.83 108.15
C GLY A 457 -74.33 0.38 108.99
N GLY A 458 -73.36 1.26 109.21
CA GLY A 458 -73.51 2.54 109.90
C GLY A 458 -74.35 3.55 109.10
N GLU A 459 -74.23 4.83 109.46
CA GLU A 459 -75.12 5.89 108.96
C GLU A 459 -74.96 6.22 107.45
N CYS A 460 -74.03 5.58 106.72
CA CYS A 460 -73.83 5.84 105.29
C CYS A 460 -73.55 4.58 104.42
N PHE A 461 -73.98 4.63 103.15
CA PHE A 461 -73.79 3.55 102.19
C PHE A 461 -72.28 3.33 101.90
N GLY A 462 -71.80 2.10 102.17
CA GLY A 462 -70.40 1.71 102.00
C GLY A 462 -69.54 1.75 103.28
N ASP A 463 -70.14 2.03 104.43
CA ASP A 463 -69.56 1.85 105.78
C ASP A 463 -70.07 0.50 106.33
N PHE A 464 -69.31 -0.55 106.07
CA PHE A 464 -69.70 -1.93 106.37
C PHE A 464 -69.39 -2.33 107.82
N ASP A 465 -68.44 -1.68 108.49
CA ASP A 465 -68.09 -1.96 109.89
C ASP A 465 -68.74 -1.01 110.92
N ALA A 466 -69.50 -0.03 110.44
CA ALA A 466 -70.29 0.93 111.20
C ALA A 466 -69.46 1.90 112.05
N ASP A 467 -68.26 2.26 111.60
CA ASP A 467 -67.37 3.24 112.26
C ASP A 467 -67.59 4.70 111.83
N GLY A 468 -68.40 4.92 110.78
CA GLY A 468 -68.75 6.24 110.26
C GLY A 468 -67.79 6.80 109.20
N GLU A 469 -66.76 6.05 108.78
CA GLU A 469 -65.89 6.39 107.65
C GLU A 469 -66.05 5.40 106.48
N ARG A 470 -65.53 5.77 105.30
CA ARG A 470 -65.39 4.84 104.16
C ARG A 470 -63.91 4.62 103.93
N GLY A 471 -63.41 3.45 104.28
CA GLY A 471 -62.00 3.16 104.31
C GLY A 471 -61.62 1.83 103.67
N THR A 472 -60.32 1.54 103.72
CA THR A 472 -59.79 0.25 103.27
C THR A 472 -60.34 -0.91 104.11
N ALA A 473 -60.75 -0.65 105.36
CA ALA A 473 -61.37 -1.63 106.24
C ALA A 473 -62.70 -2.17 105.66
N ASP A 474 -63.56 -1.28 105.17
CA ASP A 474 -64.83 -1.63 104.51
C ASP A 474 -64.62 -2.47 103.25
N LEU A 475 -63.63 -2.09 102.43
CA LEU A 475 -63.29 -2.82 101.19
C LEU A 475 -62.74 -4.23 101.50
N LEU A 476 -61.95 -4.38 102.56
CA LEU A 476 -61.42 -5.68 102.97
C LEU A 476 -62.53 -6.60 103.51
N MET A 477 -63.55 -6.05 104.17
CA MET A 477 -64.71 -6.81 104.62
C MET A 477 -65.58 -7.29 103.45
N TRP A 478 -65.73 -6.46 102.41
CA TRP A 478 -66.42 -6.84 101.17
C TRP A 478 -65.67 -7.90 100.37
N LEU A 479 -64.34 -7.78 100.23
CA LEU A 479 -63.52 -8.74 99.49
C LEU A 479 -63.41 -10.11 100.19
N ALA A 480 -63.54 -10.17 101.52
CA ALA A 480 -63.53 -11.42 102.28
C ALA A 480 -64.71 -12.36 101.93
N VAL A 481 -65.79 -11.83 101.34
CA VAL A 481 -66.95 -12.62 100.90
C VAL A 481 -66.67 -13.41 99.61
N TYR A 482 -65.72 -12.95 98.79
CA TYR A 482 -65.33 -13.60 97.52
C TYR A 482 -64.11 -14.53 97.63
N GLY A 483 -63.65 -14.83 98.84
CA GLY A 483 -62.37 -15.52 99.11
C GLY A 483 -62.44 -17.01 99.47
N SER A 484 -63.60 -17.66 99.40
CA SER A 484 -63.73 -19.10 99.70
C SER A 484 -63.77 -19.91 98.40
N SER A 485 -62.74 -20.70 98.14
CA SER A 485 -62.73 -21.68 97.04
C SER A 485 -63.74 -22.79 97.32
N CYS A 486 -64.63 -23.09 96.36
CA CYS A 486 -65.39 -24.34 96.36
C CYS A 486 -64.45 -25.49 95.94
N GLU A 487 -64.42 -26.58 96.73
CA GLU A 487 -63.91 -27.90 96.31
C GLU A 487 -64.79 -28.53 95.23
#